data_AF-A0A535IMC7-F1
#
_entry.id   AF-A0A535IMC7-F1
#
_cell.length_a   1.000
_cell.length_b   1.000
_cell.length_c   1.000
_cell.angle_alpha   90.00
_cell.angle_beta   90.00
_cell.angle_gamma   90.00
#
_symmetry.space_group_name_H-M   'P 1'
#
loop_
_entity.id
_entity.type
_entity.pdbx_description
1 polymer ?
#
loop_
_entity_poly.entity_id
_entity_poly.type
_entity_poly.pdbx_seq_one_letter_code
_entity_poly.pdbx_strand_id
1 'polypeptide(L)'
;MTVGRLHYDGGGDWYANPSSLPNLLRAIRERTGLPVADTETVVTLTEDKLWSVPYLHMTGHGNVHFSDAELRTLRQWLQQGGFLHASDNYGMDESFRREIKRLFPDHDLVEVPLDHPIYHLV
;
A
#
# COMPACT_ATOMS: atom_id res chain seq x y z
N MET A 1 5.15 -12.86 7.97
CA MET A 1 4.92 -11.65 7.15
C MET A 1 3.79 -10.84 7.76
N THR A 2 3.93 -9.52 7.82
CA THR A 2 2.85 -8.62 8.23
C THR A 2 2.52 -7.67 7.08
N VAL A 3 1.26 -7.23 7.01
CA VAL A 3 0.82 -6.15 6.13
C VAL A 3 0.78 -4.87 6.93
N GLY A 4 1.37 -3.80 6.40
CA GLY A 4 1.27 -2.47 6.99
C GLY A 4 0.08 -1.73 6.43
N ARG A 5 -0.79 -1.20 7.29
CA ARG A 5 -1.80 -0.21 6.92
C ARG A 5 -1.14 1.16 6.94
N LEU A 6 -1.02 1.79 5.77
CA LEU A 6 -0.41 3.10 5.65
C LEU A 6 -1.34 4.17 6.23
N HIS A 7 -0.87 4.86 7.27
CA HIS A 7 -1.44 6.10 7.75
C HIS A 7 -0.80 7.25 6.98
N TYR A 8 -1.62 7.93 6.17
CA TYR A 8 -1.20 9.05 5.32
C TYR A 8 -2.00 10.32 5.65
N ASP A 9 -1.45 11.48 5.32
CA ASP A 9 -2.07 12.79 5.52
C ASP A 9 -2.98 13.20 4.35
N GLY A 10 -3.80 14.24 4.56
CA GLY A 10 -4.70 14.78 3.53
C GLY A 10 -6.19 14.65 3.86
N GLY A 11 -6.50 14.21 5.08
CA GLY A 11 -7.86 14.23 5.64
C GLY A 11 -8.73 13.03 5.25
N GLY A 12 -8.14 12.01 4.61
CA GLY A 12 -8.83 10.75 4.30
C GLY A 12 -8.88 9.79 5.49
N ASP A 13 -9.88 8.89 5.47
CA ASP A 13 -10.06 7.82 6.45
C ASP A 13 -9.24 6.58 6.07
N TRP A 14 -7.91 6.67 6.23
CA TRP A 14 -6.95 5.58 5.99
C TRP A 14 -7.25 4.28 6.77
N TYR A 15 -8.09 4.37 7.80
CA TYR A 15 -8.58 3.27 8.64
C TYR A 15 -9.90 2.66 8.15
N ALA A 16 -10.36 2.99 6.94
CA ALA A 16 -11.56 2.40 6.33
C ALA A 16 -11.46 0.87 6.19
N ASN A 17 -12.63 0.23 6.08
CA ASN A 17 -12.79 -1.21 5.88
C ASN A 17 -12.01 -2.04 6.92
N PRO A 18 -12.31 -1.93 8.23
CA PRO A 18 -11.49 -2.53 9.29
C PRO A 18 -11.38 -4.06 9.20
N SER A 19 -12.34 -4.73 8.56
CA SER A 19 -12.30 -6.20 8.35
C SER A 19 -11.48 -6.63 7.13
N SER A 20 -11.11 -5.73 6.22
CA SER A 20 -10.46 -6.08 4.94
C SER A 20 -9.10 -6.77 5.14
N LEU A 21 -8.19 -6.16 5.89
CA LEU A 21 -6.85 -6.69 6.13
C LEU A 21 -6.85 -7.95 7.00
N PRO A 22 -7.61 -8.05 8.10
CA PRO A 22 -7.73 -9.31 8.83
C PRO A 22 -8.28 -10.45 7.96
N ASN A 23 -9.26 -10.17 7.09
CA ASN A 23 -9.77 -11.18 6.16
C ASN A 23 -8.75 -11.56 5.08
N LEU A 24 -7.99 -10.61 4.57
CA LEU A 24 -6.91 -10.86 3.60
C LEU A 24 -5.81 -11.73 4.22
N LEU A 25 -5.33 -11.39 5.42
CA LEU A 25 -4.30 -12.15 6.14
C LEU A 25 -4.79 -13.58 6.42
N ARG A 26 -6.04 -13.73 6.88
CA ARG A 26 -6.65 -15.04 7.07
C ARG A 26 -6.71 -15.84 5.77
N ALA A 27 -7.15 -15.22 4.67
CA ALA A 27 -7.22 -15.90 3.37
C ALA A 27 -5.84 -16.30 2.85
N ILE A 28 -4.81 -15.47 3.01
CA ILE A 28 -3.42 -15.82 2.65
C ILE A 28 -2.98 -17.04 3.44
N ARG A 29 -3.18 -17.05 4.77
CA ARG A 29 -2.82 -18.19 5.62
C ARG A 29 -3.52 -19.47 5.18
N GLU A 30 -4.84 -19.41 5.00
CA GLU A 30 -5.68 -20.56 4.66
C GLU A 30 -5.38 -21.13 3.27
N ARG A 31 -5.00 -20.29 2.30
CA ARG A 31 -4.85 -20.69 0.89
C ARG A 31 -3.43 -20.98 0.45
N THR A 32 -2.42 -20.41 1.11
CA THR A 32 -1.01 -20.54 0.71
C THR A 32 -0.14 -21.25 1.75
N GLY A 33 -0.61 -21.36 3.00
CA GLY A 33 0.20 -21.85 4.12
C GLY A 33 1.32 -20.90 4.56
N LEU A 34 1.43 -19.70 3.97
CA LEU A 34 2.44 -18.73 4.35
C LEU A 34 2.24 -18.25 5.80
N PRO A 35 3.32 -18.14 6.59
CA PRO A 35 3.25 -17.60 7.93
C PRO A 35 3.01 -16.09 7.87
N VAL A 36 1.76 -15.69 8.10
CA VAL A 36 1.33 -14.28 8.18
C VAL A 36 0.85 -13.94 9.58
N ALA A 37 0.98 -12.67 9.99
CA ALA A 37 0.43 -12.18 11.25
C ALA A 37 -1.10 -12.25 11.26
N ASP A 38 -1.70 -12.28 12.46
CA ASP A 38 -3.16 -12.28 12.63
C ASP A 38 -3.80 -10.93 12.29
N THR A 39 -3.06 -9.84 12.48
CA THR A 39 -3.52 -8.47 12.28
C THR A 39 -2.49 -7.67 11.50
N GLU A 40 -2.95 -6.62 10.84
CA GLU A 40 -2.07 -5.61 10.28
C GLU A 40 -1.30 -4.87 11.37
N THR A 41 -0.32 -4.07 10.94
CA THR A 41 0.26 -3.02 11.76
C THR A 41 0.03 -1.67 11.09
N VAL A 42 -0.35 -0.64 11.85
CA VAL A 42 -0.48 0.72 11.31
C VAL A 42 0.91 1.30 11.16
N VAL A 43 1.28 1.84 10.00
CA VAL A 43 2.62 2.37 9.68
C VAL A 43 2.53 3.77 9.09
N THR A 44 3.40 4.68 9.52
CA THR A 44 3.68 5.93 8.79
C THR A 44 5.00 5.81 8.01
N LEU A 45 5.19 6.68 7.01
CA LEU A 45 6.42 6.72 6.21
C LEU A 45 7.62 7.34 6.94
N THR A 46 7.45 7.72 8.20
CA THR A 46 8.48 8.34 9.05
C THR A 46 8.96 7.43 10.17
N GLU A 47 8.32 6.26 10.36
CA GLU A 47 8.65 5.32 11.43
C GLU A 47 9.59 4.21 10.97
N ASP A 48 10.54 3.81 11.82
CA ASP A 48 11.49 2.72 11.54
C ASP A 48 10.83 1.37 11.23
N LYS A 49 9.63 1.15 11.79
CA LYS A 49 8.89 -0.09 11.58
C LYS A 49 8.49 -0.32 10.12
N LEU A 50 8.43 0.73 9.29
CA LEU A 50 8.25 0.64 7.84
C LEU A 50 9.20 -0.38 7.20
N TRP A 51 10.46 -0.38 7.62
CA TRP A 51 11.52 -1.22 7.03
C TRP A 51 11.37 -2.72 7.36
N SER A 52 10.49 -3.06 8.31
CA SER A 52 10.14 -4.45 8.64
C SER A 52 8.90 -4.97 7.91
N VAL A 53 8.24 -4.11 7.12
CA VAL A 53 7.00 -4.42 6.43
C VAL A 53 7.26 -4.44 4.92
N PRO A 54 7.16 -5.60 4.25
CA PRO A 54 7.40 -5.69 2.81
C PRO A 54 6.17 -5.27 1.96
N TYR A 55 4.99 -5.18 2.58
CA TYR A 55 3.73 -4.92 1.90
C TYR A 55 2.95 -3.83 2.62
N LEU A 56 2.72 -2.71 1.95
CA LEU A 56 1.86 -1.63 2.44
C LEU A 56 0.51 -1.68 1.72
N HIS A 57 -0.55 -1.54 2.49
CA HIS A 57 -1.89 -1.32 2.00
C HIS A 57 -2.34 0.09 2.36
N MET A 58 -2.88 0.82 1.38
CA MET A 58 -3.55 2.09 1.57
C MET A 58 -4.95 2.07 0.97
N THR A 59 -5.89 2.70 1.66
CA THR A 59 -7.29 2.85 1.27
C THR A 59 -7.81 4.14 1.88
N GLY A 60 -8.95 4.65 1.42
CA GLY A 60 -9.67 5.72 2.09
C GLY A 60 -10.60 6.46 1.15
N HIS A 61 -11.26 7.46 1.70
CA HIS A 61 -12.09 8.44 1.03
C HIS A 61 -11.34 9.78 1.01
N GLY A 62 -11.20 10.38 -0.16
CA GLY A 62 -10.65 11.73 -0.30
C GLY A 62 -9.14 11.78 -0.53
N ASN A 63 -8.52 12.87 -0.07
CA ASN A 63 -7.23 13.30 -0.59
C ASN A 63 -6.05 12.60 0.09
N VAL A 64 -5.22 11.94 -0.71
CA VAL A 64 -3.90 11.44 -0.33
C VAL A 64 -2.88 12.56 -0.49
N HIS A 65 -2.07 12.79 0.53
CA HIS A 65 -0.94 13.71 0.43
C HIS A 65 0.29 13.13 1.12
N PHE A 66 1.44 13.23 0.44
CA PHE A 66 2.75 12.97 1.04
C PHE A 66 3.60 14.25 1.02
N SER A 67 4.28 14.50 2.14
CA SER A 67 5.37 15.47 2.20
C SER A 67 6.55 15.01 1.34
N ASP A 68 7.44 15.93 0.99
CA ASP A 68 8.63 15.58 0.20
C ASP A 68 9.57 14.61 0.93
N ALA A 69 9.56 14.62 2.28
CA ALA A 69 10.31 13.66 3.08
C ALA A 69 9.71 12.25 2.95
N GLU A 70 8.39 12.13 3.07
CA GLU A 70 7.68 10.87 2.92
C GLU A 70 7.80 10.30 1.50
N LEU A 71 7.75 11.15 0.47
CA LEU A 71 7.99 10.72 -0.92
C LEU A 71 9.40 10.15 -1.11
N ARG A 72 10.43 10.75 -0.49
CA ARG A 72 11.79 10.19 -0.52
C ARG A 72 11.84 8.83 0.16
N THR A 73 11.24 8.69 1.34
CA THR A 73 11.21 7.41 2.06
C THR A 73 10.43 6.34 1.30
N LEU A 74 9.24 6.67 0.79
CA LEU A 74 8.41 5.74 0.01
C LEU A 74 9.12 5.29 -1.27
N ARG A 75 9.81 6.20 -1.97
CA ARG A 75 10.61 5.86 -3.15
C ARG A 75 11.71 4.88 -2.78
N GLN A 76 12.46 5.16 -1.72
CA GLN A 76 13.52 4.28 -1.25
C GLN A 76 12.98 2.90 -0.86
N TRP A 77 11.86 2.84 -0.14
CA TRP A 77 11.24 1.60 0.29
C TRP A 77 10.75 0.75 -0.90
N LEU A 78 10.10 1.37 -1.89
CA LEU A 78 9.69 0.68 -3.14
C LEU A 78 10.90 0.16 -3.93
N GLN A 79 11.95 0.97 -4.05
CA GLN A 79 13.19 0.57 -4.74
C GLN A 79 13.96 -0.55 -4.02
N GLN A 80 13.73 -0.74 -2.72
CA GLN A 80 14.29 -1.83 -1.93
C GLN A 80 13.40 -3.08 -1.92
N GLY A 81 12.36 -3.14 -2.78
CA GLY A 81 11.51 -4.32 -2.94
C GLY A 81 10.19 -4.27 -2.16
N GLY A 82 9.84 -3.12 -1.59
CA GLY A 82 8.51 -2.92 -1.01
C GLY A 82 7.40 -2.94 -2.06
N PHE A 83 6.21 -3.39 -1.67
CA PHE A 83 5.02 -3.42 -2.52
C PHE A 83 3.88 -2.57 -1.95
N LEU A 84 3.47 -1.52 -2.67
CA LEU A 84 2.33 -0.67 -2.30
C LEU A 84 1.06 -1.11 -3.02
N HIS A 85 0.06 -1.56 -2.25
CA HIS A 85 -1.29 -1.81 -2.71
C HIS A 85 -2.20 -0.64 -2.32
N ALA A 86 -2.66 0.10 -3.33
CA ALA A 86 -3.64 1.16 -3.16
C ALA A 86 -5.03 0.69 -3.62
N SER A 87 -5.99 0.69 -2.70
CA SER A 87 -7.39 0.32 -2.95
C SER A 87 -8.27 1.56 -2.78
N ASP A 88 -8.74 2.15 -3.89
CA ASP A 88 -9.68 3.27 -3.82
C ASP A 88 -11.03 2.79 -3.29
N ASN A 89 -11.42 3.27 -2.11
CA ASN A 89 -12.74 2.99 -1.54
C ASN A 89 -13.79 3.93 -2.15
N TYR A 90 -13.42 5.22 -2.32
CA TYR A 90 -14.19 6.23 -3.05
C TYR A 90 -13.40 7.56 -3.13
N GLY A 91 -13.03 8.00 -4.34
CA GLY A 91 -12.49 9.35 -4.57
C GLY A 91 -11.02 9.54 -4.20
N MET A 92 -10.27 8.44 -4.03
CA MET A 92 -8.83 8.46 -3.79
C MET A 92 -8.02 8.61 -5.09
N ASP A 93 -8.53 8.09 -6.22
CA ASP A 93 -7.80 7.94 -7.50
C ASP A 93 -7.05 9.21 -7.96
N GLU A 94 -7.73 10.36 -8.03
CA GLU A 94 -7.12 11.61 -8.53
C GLU A 94 -5.93 12.03 -7.67
N SER A 95 -6.11 12.03 -6.35
CA SER A 95 -5.06 12.41 -5.41
C SER A 95 -3.92 11.40 -5.38
N PHE A 96 -4.22 10.10 -5.44
CA PHE A 96 -3.23 9.04 -5.51
C PHE A 96 -2.37 9.18 -6.77
N ARG A 97 -2.99 9.36 -7.94
CA ARG A 97 -2.26 9.55 -9.21
C ARG A 97 -1.35 10.78 -9.19
N ARG A 98 -1.82 11.89 -8.60
CA ARG A 98 -0.98 13.09 -8.39
C ARG A 98 0.26 12.75 -7.55
N GLU A 99 0.08 12.08 -6.43
CA GLU A 99 1.18 11.71 -5.53
C GLU A 99 2.14 10.69 -6.18
N ILE A 100 1.64 9.71 -6.92
CA ILE A 100 2.47 8.76 -7.66
C ILE A 100 3.26 9.44 -8.77
N LYS A 101 2.69 10.44 -9.47
CA LYS A 101 3.44 11.23 -10.44
C LYS A 101 4.55 12.07 -9.79
N ARG A 102 4.33 12.58 -8.57
CA ARG A 102 5.41 13.21 -7.77
C ARG A 102 6.47 12.18 -7.35
N LEU A 103 6.05 10.97 -7.01
CA LEU A 103 6.91 9.88 -6.57
C LEU A 103 7.80 9.31 -7.69
N PHE A 104 7.28 9.18 -8.90
CA PHE A 104 8.01 8.72 -10.09
C PHE A 104 7.64 9.57 -11.32
N PRO A 105 8.24 10.76 -11.48
CA PRO A 105 7.86 11.69 -12.55
C PRO A 105 8.07 11.12 -13.95
N ASP A 106 9.04 10.22 -14.11
CA ASP A 106 9.41 9.62 -15.40
C ASP A 106 8.77 8.24 -15.64
N HIS A 107 7.91 7.77 -14.73
CA HIS A 107 7.22 6.48 -14.87
C HIS A 107 5.72 6.68 -14.75
N ASP A 108 5.02 6.59 -15.88
CA ASP A 108 3.57 6.67 -15.90
C ASP A 108 2.96 5.36 -15.40
N LEU A 109 1.83 5.48 -14.68
CA LEU A 109 0.99 4.34 -14.34
C LEU A 109 0.37 3.79 -15.64
N VAL A 110 0.61 2.51 -15.90
CA VAL A 110 0.05 1.79 -17.04
C VAL A 110 -0.88 0.70 -16.54
N GLU A 111 -1.82 0.29 -17.40
CA GLU A 111 -2.58 -0.92 -17.17
C GLU A 111 -1.64 -2.13 -17.19
N VAL A 112 -1.78 -3.01 -16.19
CA VAL A 112 -0.97 -4.23 -16.13
C VAL A 112 -1.57 -5.26 -17.09
N PRO A 113 -0.80 -5.75 -18.08
CA PRO A 113 -1.29 -6.75 -19.02
C PRO A 113 -1.78 -8.04 -18.33
N LEU A 114 -2.82 -8.69 -18.86
CA LEU A 114 -3.41 -9.89 -18.25
C LEU A 114 -2.49 -11.12 -18.26
N ASP A 115 -1.46 -11.13 -19.11
CA ASP A 115 -0.39 -12.13 -19.15
C ASP A 115 0.74 -11.86 -18.15
N HIS A 116 0.72 -10.71 -17.46
CA HIS A 116 1.71 -10.39 -16.44
C HIS A 116 1.69 -11.44 -15.31
N PRO A 117 2.85 -11.89 -14.81
CA PRO A 117 2.92 -12.96 -13.81
C PRO A 117 2.06 -12.72 -12.57
N ILE A 118 1.84 -11.47 -12.15
CA ILE A 118 1.01 -11.12 -10.99
C ILE A 118 -0.40 -11.75 -11.00
N TYR A 119 -0.97 -12.02 -12.18
CA TYR A 119 -2.28 -12.64 -12.34
C TYR A 119 -2.26 -14.18 -12.31
N HIS A 120 -1.07 -14.80 -12.29
CA HIS A 120 -0.87 -16.24 -12.42
C HIS A 120 -0.04 -16.84 -11.26
N LEU A 121 0.18 -16.08 -10.19
CA LEU A 121 0.87 -16.52 -8.97
C LEU A 121 -0.12 -17.00 -7.90
N VAL A 122 0.25 -18.06 -7.17
CA VAL A 122 -0.34 -18.48 -5.88
C VAL A 122 0.75 -19.03 -4.98
#